data_AF-A0A7S0ADA5-F1
#
_entry.id   AF-A0A7S0ADA5-F1
#
_cell.length_a   1.000
_cell.length_b   1.000
_cell.length_c   1.000
_cell.angle_alpha   90.00
_cell.angle_beta   90.00
_cell.angle_gamma   90.00
#
_symmetry.space_group_name_H-M   'P 1'
#
loop_
_entity.id
_entity.type
_entity.pdbx_description
1 polymer ?
#
loop_
_entity_poly.entity_id
_entity_poly.type
_entity_poly.pdbx_seq_one_letter_code
_entity_poly.pdbx_strand_id
1 'polypeptide(L)'
;YNNAFGASCVRMGSEYGWSPQEHSQGFGTWIQFDLGEPTEVHRVLTKADGKYGWISLYRLSHSMDGTSWKCDARTFIGNHDNWTVQQNTLSPPIMARLIRLHPMAEGGAGGGVLQAELLGRRSFSGFRHAKFVLNQMLQDREFADCKVTCGEREFPCHRIVLATTSPVWRATFKKGGFRESH
;
A
#
# COMPACT_ATOMS: atom_id res chain seq x y z
N TYR A 1 -12.27 21.66 19.31
CA TYR A 1 -12.64 21.89 17.90
C TYR A 1 -12.89 20.54 17.26
N ASN A 2 -14.09 20.34 16.71
CA ASN A 2 -14.51 19.03 16.20
C ASN A 2 -13.75 18.77 14.87
N ASN A 3 -12.73 17.90 14.90
CA ASN A 3 -11.85 17.63 13.75
C ASN A 3 -12.48 16.63 12.75
N ALA A 4 -13.82 16.63 12.65
CA ALA A 4 -14.59 15.63 11.92
C ALA A 4 -14.20 15.56 10.43
N PHE A 5 -13.73 16.68 9.84
CA PHE A 5 -13.32 16.74 8.43
C PHE A 5 -11.81 16.92 8.23
N GLY A 6 -11.02 16.64 9.26
CA GLY A 6 -9.56 16.76 9.21
C GLY A 6 -8.88 15.68 8.36
N ALA A 7 -7.60 15.87 8.07
CA ALA A 7 -6.78 14.92 7.31
C ALA A 7 -6.79 13.49 7.90
N SER A 8 -6.94 13.37 9.23
CA SER A 8 -7.05 12.08 9.93
C SER A 8 -8.28 11.26 9.54
N CYS A 9 -9.30 11.88 8.97
CA CYS A 9 -10.57 11.25 8.60
C CYS A 9 -10.60 10.77 7.15
N VAL A 10 -9.53 11.00 6.36
CA VAL A 10 -9.50 10.56 4.95
C VAL A 10 -9.51 9.04 4.80
N ARG A 11 -9.27 8.26 5.84
CA ARG A 11 -9.19 6.80 5.71
C ARG A 11 -10.55 6.21 5.32
N MET A 12 -10.56 5.27 4.38
CA MET A 12 -11.77 4.56 3.98
C MET A 12 -12.41 3.81 5.14
N GLY A 13 -13.71 4.03 5.35
CA GLY A 13 -14.48 3.45 6.46
C GLY A 13 -14.52 4.28 7.74
N SER A 14 -13.93 5.47 7.74
CA SER A 14 -14.06 6.45 8.84
C SER A 14 -15.51 6.96 8.95
N GLU A 15 -15.90 7.47 10.13
CA GLU A 15 -17.26 8.01 10.37
C GLU A 15 -17.56 9.26 9.52
N TYR A 16 -16.52 10.02 9.20
CA TYR A 16 -16.51 11.20 8.35
C TYR A 16 -15.37 11.07 7.33
N GLY A 17 -15.31 11.96 6.35
CA GLY A 17 -14.16 12.05 5.43
C GLY A 17 -13.42 13.38 5.57
N TRP A 18 -12.31 13.51 4.86
CA TRP A 18 -11.61 14.79 4.75
C TRP A 18 -12.37 15.74 3.81
N SER A 19 -12.51 17.01 4.19
CA SER A 19 -13.07 18.05 3.32
C SER A 19 -12.01 19.14 3.09
N PRO A 20 -11.86 19.64 1.85
CA PRO A 20 -11.09 20.86 1.62
C PRO A 20 -11.73 22.02 2.39
N GLN A 21 -10.93 22.78 3.14
CA GLN A 21 -11.42 23.97 3.87
C GLN A 21 -11.65 25.17 2.93
N GLU A 22 -10.96 25.19 1.78
CA GLU A 22 -11.10 26.23 0.77
C GLU A 22 -11.43 25.58 -0.57
N HIS A 23 -12.50 26.06 -1.22
CA HIS A 23 -12.91 25.61 -2.55
C HIS A 23 -12.06 26.32 -3.62
N SER A 24 -10.76 26.05 -3.62
CA SER A 24 -9.85 26.60 -4.63
C SER A 24 -9.88 25.73 -5.89
N GLN A 25 -10.17 26.34 -7.04
CA GLN A 25 -10.07 25.66 -8.34
C GLN A 25 -8.59 25.45 -8.66
N GLY A 26 -8.11 24.19 -8.67
CA GLY A 26 -6.73 23.85 -9.07
C GLY A 26 -5.95 23.02 -8.05
N PHE A 27 -4.64 23.30 -7.91
CA PHE A 27 -3.72 22.59 -7.00
C PHE A 27 -3.57 23.25 -5.62
N GLY A 28 -4.43 24.21 -5.28
CA GLY A 28 -4.35 25.00 -4.06
C GLY A 28 -4.69 24.20 -2.80
N THR A 29 -5.53 23.17 -2.93
CA THR A 29 -5.98 22.34 -1.80
C THR A 29 -5.73 20.86 -2.08
N TRP A 30 -5.18 20.15 -1.09
CA TRP A 30 -4.81 18.76 -1.23
C TRP A 30 -4.86 17.99 0.08
N ILE A 31 -4.98 16.68 -0.04
CA ILE A 31 -4.69 15.72 1.03
C ILE A 31 -3.45 14.90 0.65
N GLN A 32 -2.51 14.75 1.59
CA GLN A 32 -1.23 14.09 1.37
C GLN A 32 -1.16 12.76 2.12
N PHE A 33 -0.64 11.76 1.43
CA PHE A 33 -0.30 10.44 1.95
C PHE A 33 1.22 10.30 1.96
N ASP A 34 1.81 10.07 3.14
CA ASP A 34 3.20 9.60 3.25
C ASP A 34 3.20 8.09 3.42
N LEU A 35 3.71 7.38 2.42
CA LEU A 35 3.82 5.93 2.39
C LEU A 35 5.03 5.44 3.22
N GLY A 36 5.87 6.35 3.72
CA GLY A 36 7.07 6.09 4.50
C GLY A 36 8.28 5.67 3.66
N GLU A 37 8.05 4.86 2.62
CA GLU A 37 9.09 4.35 1.73
C GLU A 37 8.65 4.32 0.26
N PRO A 38 9.60 4.25 -0.70
CA PRO A 38 9.30 4.11 -2.12
C PRO A 38 8.33 2.96 -2.43
N THR A 39 7.13 3.31 -2.86
CA THR A 39 6.03 2.38 -3.13
C THR A 39 5.47 2.60 -4.52
N GLU A 40 5.29 1.51 -5.26
CA GLU A 40 4.72 1.52 -6.60
C GLU A 40 3.21 1.45 -6.45
N VAL A 41 2.56 2.60 -6.63
CA VAL A 41 1.12 2.75 -6.44
C VAL A 41 0.42 2.42 -7.74
N HIS A 42 -0.51 1.47 -7.65
CA HIS A 42 -1.23 0.91 -8.79
C HIS A 42 -2.68 1.40 -8.85
N ARG A 43 -3.29 1.69 -7.69
CA ARG A 43 -4.70 2.12 -7.65
C ARG A 43 -4.94 3.16 -6.57
N VAL A 44 -5.91 4.01 -6.83
CA VAL A 44 -6.50 4.95 -5.88
C VAL A 44 -7.97 4.59 -5.73
N LEU A 45 -8.41 4.36 -4.50
CA LEU A 45 -9.82 4.20 -4.16
C LEU A 45 -10.32 5.49 -3.54
N THR A 46 -11.50 5.96 -3.95
CA THR A 46 -12.16 7.14 -3.36
C THR A 46 -13.62 6.85 -3.03
N LYS A 47 -14.13 7.44 -1.97
CA LYS A 47 -15.53 7.38 -1.52
C LYS A 47 -15.84 8.67 -0.77
N ALA A 48 -17.11 9.08 -0.65
CA ALA A 48 -17.50 10.04 0.37
C ALA A 48 -17.90 9.33 1.69
N ASP A 49 -18.39 10.08 2.66
CA ASP A 49 -18.79 9.55 3.98
C ASP A 49 -20.26 9.10 4.06
N GLY A 50 -21.00 9.16 2.96
CA GLY A 50 -22.43 8.83 2.89
C GLY A 50 -23.37 9.90 3.46
N LYS A 51 -22.85 11.01 3.98
CA LYS A 51 -23.64 12.09 4.59
C LYS A 51 -23.62 13.37 3.76
N TYR A 52 -22.46 13.75 3.24
CA TYR A 52 -22.28 15.00 2.50
C TYR A 52 -22.04 14.73 1.00
N GLY A 53 -21.71 15.80 0.27
CA GLY A 53 -21.29 15.72 -1.12
C GLY A 53 -19.98 14.95 -1.27
N TRP A 54 -19.60 14.73 -2.52
CA TRP A 54 -18.44 13.92 -2.88
C TRP A 54 -17.49 14.67 -3.81
N ILE A 55 -16.25 14.22 -3.89
CA ILE A 55 -15.32 14.72 -4.91
C ILE A 55 -15.59 14.02 -6.22
N SER A 56 -16.01 14.77 -7.25
CA SER A 56 -16.37 14.23 -8.57
C SER A 56 -15.21 14.18 -9.55
N LEU A 57 -14.22 15.07 -9.38
CA LEU A 57 -12.98 15.09 -10.16
C LEU A 57 -11.80 15.42 -9.26
N TYR A 58 -10.66 14.78 -9.51
CA TYR A 58 -9.41 15.12 -8.82
C TYR A 58 -8.17 14.94 -9.71
N ARG A 59 -7.09 15.63 -9.34
CA ARG A 59 -5.75 15.42 -9.90
C ARG A 59 -4.82 14.83 -8.85
N LEU A 60 -3.70 14.29 -9.31
CA LEU A 60 -2.69 13.67 -8.46
C LEU A 60 -1.34 14.35 -8.66
N SER A 61 -0.62 14.60 -7.58
CA SER A 61 0.83 14.84 -7.65
C SER A 61 1.58 13.87 -6.74
N HIS A 62 2.83 13.60 -7.07
CA HIS A 62 3.65 12.64 -6.34
C HIS A 62 5.08 13.14 -6.18
N SER A 63 5.75 12.64 -5.14
CA SER A 63 7.12 13.00 -4.81
C SER A 63 7.86 11.83 -4.14
N MET A 64 9.19 11.84 -4.26
CA MET A 64 10.09 10.91 -3.57
C MET A 64 10.73 11.56 -2.32
N ASP A 65 10.90 12.88 -2.33
CA ASP A 65 11.68 13.66 -1.37
C ASP A 65 10.85 14.67 -0.56
N GLY A 66 9.64 15.00 -1.03
CA GLY A 66 8.75 15.99 -0.43
C GLY A 66 9.02 17.43 -0.84
N THR A 67 10.11 17.68 -1.58
CA THR A 67 10.48 19.00 -2.09
C THR A 67 10.12 19.15 -3.56
N SER A 68 10.38 18.12 -4.37
CA SER A 68 10.12 18.11 -5.80
C SER A 68 8.85 17.32 -6.09
N TRP A 69 7.82 18.01 -6.60
CA TRP A 69 6.52 17.42 -6.89
C TRP A 69 6.27 17.31 -8.38
N LYS A 70 5.88 16.11 -8.83
CA LYS A 70 5.46 15.84 -10.21
C LYS A 70 3.96 15.69 -10.27
N CYS A 71 3.30 16.51 -11.08
CA CYS A 71 1.87 16.37 -11.33
C CYS A 71 1.63 15.28 -12.37
N ASP A 72 0.70 14.39 -12.09
CA ASP A 72 0.18 13.48 -13.12
C ASP A 72 -0.61 14.32 -14.15
N ALA A 73 -0.41 13.99 -15.43
CA ALA A 73 -1.09 14.68 -16.52
C ALA A 73 -2.59 14.35 -16.55
N ARG A 74 -3.00 13.20 -15.99
CA ARG A 74 -4.38 12.73 -16.00
C ARG A 74 -5.22 13.49 -14.98
N THR A 75 -6.47 13.71 -15.35
CA THR A 75 -7.55 14.04 -14.41
C THR A 75 -8.33 12.76 -14.16
N PHE A 76 -8.56 12.43 -12.89
CA PHE A 76 -9.25 11.22 -12.49
C PHE A 76 -10.71 11.53 -12.17
N ILE A 77 -11.59 10.63 -12.61
CA ILE A 77 -12.98 10.67 -12.22
C ILE A 77 -13.08 10.17 -10.79
N GLY A 78 -13.61 11.00 -9.90
CA GLY A 78 -13.91 10.65 -8.52
C GLY A 78 -15.26 9.94 -8.44
N ASN A 79 -16.04 10.31 -7.43
CA ASN A 79 -17.31 9.68 -7.14
C ASN A 79 -18.46 10.32 -7.94
N HIS A 80 -19.58 9.61 -8.04
CA HIS A 80 -20.83 10.08 -8.66
C HIS A 80 -22.01 10.07 -7.67
N ASP A 81 -21.77 9.55 -6.46
CA ASP A 81 -22.66 9.57 -5.31
C ASP A 81 -21.82 9.56 -4.03
N ASN A 82 -22.47 9.52 -2.87
CA ASN A 82 -21.78 9.61 -1.58
C ASN A 82 -21.51 8.24 -0.90
N TRP A 83 -21.92 7.11 -1.49
CA TRP A 83 -21.80 5.79 -0.84
C TRP A 83 -20.96 4.77 -1.62
N THR A 84 -20.80 4.92 -2.93
CA THR A 84 -20.03 3.98 -3.77
C THR A 84 -18.54 4.23 -3.71
N VAL A 85 -17.76 3.15 -3.71
CA VAL A 85 -16.31 3.23 -3.87
C VAL A 85 -16.00 3.35 -5.36
N GLN A 86 -15.34 4.43 -5.74
CA GLN A 86 -14.73 4.60 -7.05
C GLN A 86 -13.30 4.07 -7.03
N GLN A 87 -12.91 3.33 -8.06
CA GLN A 87 -11.54 2.83 -8.22
C GLN A 87 -10.90 3.40 -9.49
N ASN A 88 -9.72 4.00 -9.36
CA ASN A 88 -8.90 4.46 -10.47
C ASN A 88 -7.61 3.66 -10.55
N THR A 89 -7.34 3.06 -11.71
CA THR A 89 -6.09 2.33 -11.98
C THR A 89 -5.05 3.27 -12.56
N LEU A 90 -3.87 3.30 -11.95
CA LEU A 90 -2.71 4.04 -12.41
C LEU A 90 -1.94 3.17 -13.39
N SER A 91 -2.13 3.43 -14.69
CA SER A 91 -1.37 2.78 -15.77
C SER A 91 -0.62 3.83 -16.60
N PRO A 92 0.71 3.87 -16.60
CA PRO A 92 1.60 3.01 -15.79
C PRO A 92 1.47 3.31 -14.28
N PRO A 93 1.90 2.36 -13.41
CA PRO A 93 1.97 2.59 -11.98
C PRO A 93 2.91 3.75 -11.63
N ILE A 94 2.65 4.42 -10.50
CA ILE A 94 3.45 5.57 -10.06
C ILE A 94 4.40 5.15 -8.96
N MET A 95 5.70 5.38 -9.15
CA MET A 95 6.70 5.20 -8.11
C MET A 95 6.78 6.47 -7.25
N ALA A 96 6.38 6.38 -5.97
CA ALA A 96 6.35 7.53 -5.07
C ALA A 96 6.55 7.12 -3.61
N ARG A 97 7.03 8.04 -2.78
CA ARG A 97 6.87 7.97 -1.31
C ARG A 97 5.67 8.79 -0.85
N LEU A 98 5.49 9.96 -1.46
CA LEU A 98 4.46 10.92 -1.11
C LEU A 98 3.49 11.06 -2.28
N ILE A 99 2.19 11.05 -1.99
CA ILE A 99 1.12 11.30 -2.97
C ILE A 99 0.19 12.37 -2.42
N ARG A 100 -0.20 13.30 -3.28
CA ARG A 100 -1.26 14.29 -3.00
C ARG A 100 -2.42 14.08 -3.96
N LEU A 101 -3.63 14.08 -3.41
CA LEU A 101 -4.87 14.16 -4.18
C LEU A 101 -5.39 15.59 -4.09
N HIS A 102 -5.69 16.18 -5.24
CA HIS A 102 -6.13 17.57 -5.41
C HIS A 102 -7.58 17.56 -5.92
N PRO A 103 -8.57 17.84 -5.07
CA PRO A 103 -9.95 17.99 -5.51
C PRO A 103 -10.08 19.07 -6.57
N MET A 104 -10.81 18.78 -7.65
CA MET A 104 -11.05 19.72 -8.75
C MET A 104 -12.52 20.11 -8.87
N ALA A 105 -13.41 19.17 -8.57
CA ALA A 105 -14.85 19.40 -8.60
C ALA A 105 -15.54 18.54 -7.55
N GLU A 106 -16.68 19.03 -7.09
CA GLU A 106 -17.53 18.39 -6.09
C GLU A 106 -18.90 18.08 -6.71
N GLY A 107 -19.62 17.11 -6.16
CA GLY A 107 -20.99 16.80 -6.52
C GLY A 107 -21.87 16.65 -5.26
N GLY A 108 -23.16 16.92 -5.41
CA GLY A 108 -24.12 16.89 -4.30
C GLY A 108 -24.15 18.17 -3.47
N ALA A 109 -25.00 18.18 -2.44
CA ALA A 109 -25.15 19.31 -1.52
C ALA A 109 -24.29 19.11 -0.26
N GLY A 110 -23.82 20.21 0.34
CA GLY A 110 -23.11 20.18 1.63
C GLY A 110 -21.59 20.10 1.58
N GLY A 111 -20.98 20.34 0.41
CA GLY A 111 -19.52 20.31 0.23
C GLY A 111 -18.96 18.92 -0.02
N GLY A 112 -17.84 18.85 -0.72
CA GLY A 112 -17.22 17.62 -1.17
C GLY A 112 -16.35 16.96 -0.10
N VAL A 113 -16.74 15.74 0.29
CA VAL A 113 -16.01 14.94 1.25
C VAL A 113 -15.28 13.79 0.56
N LEU A 114 -14.06 13.50 1.02
CA LEU A 114 -13.19 12.46 0.50
C LEU A 114 -12.71 11.51 1.61
N GLN A 115 -12.99 10.24 1.39
CA GLN A 115 -12.25 9.12 1.93
C GLN A 115 -11.46 8.48 0.79
N ALA A 116 -10.23 8.07 1.06
CA ALA A 116 -9.37 7.46 0.06
C ALA A 116 -8.42 6.42 0.65
N GLU A 117 -8.04 5.47 -0.19
CA GLU A 117 -7.05 4.44 0.08
C GLU A 117 -6.11 4.29 -1.13
N LEU A 118 -4.81 4.14 -0.88
CA LEU A 118 -3.80 3.93 -1.93
C LEU A 118 -3.35 2.47 -1.93
N LEU A 119 -3.51 1.79 -3.06
CA LEU A 119 -3.08 0.40 -3.22
C LEU A 119 -1.80 0.35 -4.04
N GLY A 120 -0.77 -0.24 -3.47
CA GLY A 120 0.54 -0.35 -4.10
C GLY A 120 1.36 -1.52 -3.59
N ARG A 121 2.52 -1.74 -4.22
CA ARG A 121 3.55 -2.67 -3.75
C ARG A 121 4.80 -1.90 -3.36
N ARG A 122 5.36 -2.20 -2.20
CA ARG A 122 6.60 -1.59 -1.74
C ARG A 122 7.75 -2.00 -2.68
N SER A 123 8.51 -1.04 -3.17
CA SER A 123 9.69 -1.34 -4.00
C SER A 123 10.85 -1.70 -3.09
N PHE A 124 10.84 -2.92 -2.56
CA PHE A 124 11.98 -3.42 -1.79
C PHE A 124 13.11 -3.79 -2.75
N SER A 125 14.07 -2.88 -2.95
CA SER A 125 15.31 -3.17 -3.69
C SER A 125 16.23 -4.12 -2.90
N GLY A 126 16.31 -3.97 -1.57
CA GLY A 126 17.20 -4.77 -0.72
C GLY A 126 16.85 -6.26 -0.63
N PHE A 127 15.56 -6.62 -0.62
CA PHE A 127 15.13 -8.02 -0.56
C PHE A 127 15.29 -8.76 -1.88
N ARG A 128 15.27 -8.07 -3.03
CA ARG A 128 15.38 -8.74 -4.33
C ARG A 128 16.74 -9.43 -4.49
N HIS A 129 17.81 -8.77 -4.07
CA HIS A 129 19.15 -9.35 -4.16
C HIS A 129 19.32 -10.51 -3.17
N ALA A 130 18.97 -10.32 -1.89
CA ALA A 130 19.07 -11.38 -0.89
C ALA A 130 18.19 -12.61 -1.24
N LYS A 131 16.95 -12.38 -1.70
CA LYS A 131 16.05 -13.46 -2.15
C LYS A 131 16.59 -14.16 -3.39
N PHE A 132 17.15 -13.41 -4.35
CA PHE A 132 17.74 -13.98 -5.56
C PHE A 132 18.95 -14.86 -5.22
N VAL A 133 19.90 -14.34 -4.43
CA VAL A 133 21.11 -15.07 -4.02
C VAL A 133 20.76 -16.31 -3.20
N LEU A 134 19.86 -16.20 -2.21
CA LEU A 134 19.42 -17.36 -1.41
C LEU A 134 18.72 -18.43 -2.26
N ASN A 135 17.91 -18.01 -3.24
CA ASN A 135 17.26 -18.94 -4.14
C ASN A 135 18.25 -19.64 -5.08
N GLN A 136 19.25 -18.91 -5.58
CA GLN A 136 20.32 -19.47 -6.41
C GLN A 136 21.16 -20.48 -5.61
N MET A 137 21.58 -20.14 -4.39
CA MET A 137 22.28 -21.07 -3.49
C MET A 137 21.48 -22.34 -3.22
N LEU A 138 20.15 -22.25 -3.12
CA LEU A 138 19.30 -23.42 -2.92
C LEU A 138 19.22 -24.30 -4.17
N GLN A 139 19.13 -23.69 -5.35
CA GLN A 139 19.12 -24.41 -6.63
C GLN A 139 20.46 -25.11 -6.89
N ASP A 140 21.56 -24.41 -6.62
CA ASP A 140 22.93 -24.91 -6.80
C ASP A 140 23.37 -25.85 -5.66
N ARG A 141 22.52 -26.00 -4.62
CA ARG A 141 22.77 -26.77 -3.39
C ARG A 141 23.98 -26.30 -2.59
N GLU A 142 24.42 -25.07 -2.79
CA GLU A 142 25.49 -24.45 -2.03
C GLU A 142 25.04 -24.22 -0.59
N PHE A 143 25.84 -24.64 0.40
CA PHE A 143 25.55 -24.46 1.84
C PHE A 143 24.24 -25.09 2.33
N ALA A 144 23.64 -26.04 1.59
CA ALA A 144 22.47 -26.79 2.05
C ALA A 144 22.84 -27.67 3.26
N ASP A 145 22.64 -27.12 4.46
CA ASP A 145 23.06 -27.68 5.75
C ASP A 145 21.98 -28.56 6.40
N CYS A 146 20.81 -28.68 5.77
CA CYS A 146 19.76 -29.62 6.16
C CYS A 146 19.17 -30.37 4.98
N LYS A 147 18.42 -31.42 5.30
CA LYS A 147 17.52 -32.09 4.37
C LYS A 147 16.15 -32.26 5.04
N VAL A 148 15.10 -32.07 4.28
CA VAL A 148 13.74 -32.47 4.67
C VAL A 148 13.38 -33.72 3.90
N THR A 149 12.96 -34.76 4.60
CA THR A 149 12.47 -35.99 4.00
C THR A 149 10.96 -36.04 4.07
N CYS A 150 10.32 -36.45 2.97
CA CYS A 150 8.87 -36.67 2.91
C CYS A 150 8.61 -37.92 2.07
N GLY A 151 8.21 -39.00 2.75
CA GLY A 151 8.21 -40.34 2.16
C GLY A 151 9.62 -40.73 1.72
N GLU A 152 9.76 -41.12 0.44
CA GLU A 152 11.05 -41.52 -0.15
C GLU A 152 11.83 -40.35 -0.79
N ARG A 153 11.31 -39.11 -0.72
CA ARG A 153 11.94 -37.95 -1.36
C ARG A 153 12.73 -37.13 -0.36
N GLU A 154 13.97 -36.79 -0.73
CA GLU A 154 14.82 -35.88 0.03
C GLU A 154 14.89 -34.49 -0.64
N PHE A 155 14.77 -33.45 0.16
CA PHE A 155 14.87 -32.06 -0.27
C PHE A 155 16.02 -31.37 0.49
N PRO A 156 17.17 -31.09 -0.16
CA PRO A 156 18.23 -30.30 0.46
C PRO A 156 17.72 -28.88 0.73
N CYS A 157 18.10 -28.32 1.88
CA CYS A 157 17.59 -27.04 2.36
C CYS A 157 18.65 -26.28 3.18
N HIS A 158 18.42 -24.98 3.33
CA HIS A 158 19.13 -24.17 4.32
C HIS A 158 18.29 -24.01 5.58
N ARG A 159 18.86 -24.31 6.75
CA ARG A 159 18.22 -24.12 8.05
C ARG A 159 17.78 -22.67 8.27
N ILE A 160 18.58 -21.71 7.81
CA ILE A 160 18.25 -20.28 7.95
C ILE A 160 16.97 -19.91 7.18
N VAL A 161 16.76 -20.50 6.00
CA VAL A 161 15.56 -20.25 5.19
C VAL A 161 14.33 -20.90 5.84
N LEU A 162 14.44 -22.14 6.32
CA LEU A 162 13.34 -22.81 7.03
C LEU A 162 13.00 -22.12 8.36
N ALA A 163 14.01 -21.70 9.13
CA ALA A 163 13.83 -20.99 10.39
C ALA A 163 13.21 -19.60 10.20
N THR A 164 13.52 -18.90 9.10
CA THR A 164 12.95 -17.57 8.85
C THR A 164 11.49 -17.65 8.40
N THR A 165 11.13 -18.69 7.64
CA THR A 165 9.81 -18.86 7.03
C THR A 165 8.79 -19.61 7.91
N SER A 166 9.24 -20.37 8.92
CA SER A 166 8.35 -21.14 9.79
C SER A 166 8.76 -21.07 11.27
N PRO A 167 7.85 -20.67 12.17
CA PRO A 167 8.07 -20.72 13.62
C PRO A 167 8.36 -22.13 14.13
N VAL A 168 7.77 -23.14 13.48
CA VAL A 168 7.95 -24.55 13.84
C VAL A 168 9.40 -24.97 13.60
N TRP A 169 9.92 -24.79 12.37
CA TRP A 169 11.32 -25.08 12.06
C TRP A 169 12.29 -24.28 12.93
N ARG A 170 11.99 -23.00 13.18
CA ARG A 170 12.79 -22.16 14.09
C ARG A 170 12.86 -22.74 15.50
N ALA A 171 11.74 -23.20 16.04
CA ALA A 171 11.70 -23.83 17.36
C ALA A 171 12.45 -25.17 17.36
N THR A 172 12.25 -25.99 16.33
CA THR A 172 12.94 -27.28 16.15
C THR A 172 14.46 -27.11 16.19
N PHE A 173 15.01 -26.18 15.41
CA PHE A 173 16.46 -25.96 15.37
C PHE A 173 17.02 -25.34 16.66
N LYS A 174 16.22 -24.57 17.42
CA LYS A 174 16.64 -24.00 18.70
C LYS A 174 16.55 -24.99 19.87
N LYS A 175 15.55 -25.88 19.86
CA LYS A 175 15.22 -26.77 20.98
C LYS A 175 15.68 -28.23 20.80
N GLY A 176 16.36 -28.55 19.71
CA GLY A 176 17.00 -29.85 19.52
C GLY A 176 16.11 -30.93 18.89
N GLY A 177 15.15 -30.58 18.05
CA GLY A 177 14.35 -31.53 17.27
C GLY A 177 12.85 -31.54 17.60
N PHE A 178 12.07 -32.23 16.76
CA PHE A 178 10.67 -32.53 17.03
C PHE A 178 10.59 -33.61 18.11
N ARG A 179 9.68 -33.45 19.07
CA ARG A 179 9.35 -34.51 20.02
C ARG A 179 8.20 -35.31 19.44
N GLU A 180 8.41 -36.60 19.22
CA GLU A 180 7.35 -37.55 18.92
C GLU A 180 6.92 -38.26 20.20
N SER A 181 5.63 -38.49 20.36
CA SER A 181 5.11 -39.41 21.37
C SER A 181 5.27 -40.85 20.87
N HIS A 182 5.81 -41.72 21.71
CA HIS A 182 5.77 -43.17 21.50
C HIS A 182 4.33 -43.70 21.51
#